data_AF-A0A3M1KJR6-F1
#
_entry.id   AF-A0A3M1KJR6-F1
#
_cell.length_a   1.000
_cell.length_b   1.000
_cell.length_c   1.000
_cell.angle_alpha   90.00
_cell.angle_beta   90.00
_cell.angle_gamma   90.00
#
_symmetry.space_group_name_H-M   'P 1'
#
loop_
_entity.id
_entity.type
_entity.pdbx_description
1 polymer ?
#
loop_
_entity_poly.entity_id
_entity_poly.type
_entity_poly.pdbx_seq_one_letter_code
_entity_poly.pdbx_strand_id
1 'polypeptide(L)'
;MCLAYRLRTFCWLARSLYGKLYTVSSRRHDTRERILEAAFQLAQAGRFATMAEIARAADVSRQAVYLHFGSRAGLMKALFVFINHKYGLGEKIEKAFPHSRRGRAVFGHR
;
A
#
# COMPACT_ATOMS: atom_id res chain seq x y z
N MET A 1 -29.15 -27.70 7.10
CA MET A 1 -27.83 -27.90 7.73
C MET A 1 -26.95 -26.70 7.43
N CYS A 2 -26.88 -25.76 8.38
CA CYS A 2 -26.02 -24.57 8.31
C CYS A 2 -24.66 -24.92 8.91
N LEU A 3 -23.57 -24.67 8.18
CA LEU A 3 -22.23 -24.71 8.75
C LEU A 3 -21.43 -23.48 8.29
N ALA A 4 -20.62 -22.98 9.23
CA ALA A 4 -19.52 -22.01 9.08
C ALA A 4 -19.89 -20.52 9.04
N TYR A 5 -19.69 -19.81 10.16
CA TYR A 5 -18.45 -19.02 10.32
C TYR A 5 -18.26 -18.58 11.78
N ARG A 6 -17.26 -19.16 12.45
CA ARG A 6 -16.87 -18.86 13.83
C ARG A 6 -15.50 -18.16 13.79
N LEU A 7 -15.43 -16.99 14.44
CA LEU A 7 -14.24 -16.23 14.88
C LEU A 7 -13.23 -15.72 13.84
N ARG A 8 -13.19 -14.39 13.68
CA ARG A 8 -11.92 -13.64 13.54
C ARG A 8 -12.01 -12.27 14.19
N THR A 9 -12.19 -12.31 15.50
CA THR A 9 -11.86 -11.26 16.45
C THR A 9 -10.36 -10.95 16.40
N PHE A 10 -9.95 -10.03 15.53
CA PHE A 10 -8.66 -9.33 15.66
C PHE A 10 -8.81 -7.89 15.13
N CYS A 11 -9.77 -7.18 15.72
CA CYS A 11 -10.17 -5.84 15.32
C CYS A 11 -9.63 -4.71 16.23
N TRP A 12 -8.96 -4.93 17.37
CA TRP A 12 -8.95 -3.87 18.40
C TRP A 12 -7.64 -3.36 19.03
N LEU A 13 -6.43 -3.86 18.74
CA LEU A 13 -5.24 -3.44 19.51
C LEU A 13 -4.12 -2.66 18.79
N ALA A 14 -4.08 -2.61 17.45
CA ALA A 14 -3.05 -1.82 16.74
C ALA A 14 -3.52 -0.40 16.33
N ARG A 15 -4.71 0.02 16.77
CA ARG A 15 -5.38 1.28 16.34
C ARG A 15 -5.06 2.50 17.22
N SER A 16 -4.39 2.33 18.37
CA SER A 16 -4.36 3.38 19.42
C SER A 16 -3.14 4.31 19.44
N LEU A 17 -2.03 4.02 18.73
CA LEU A 17 -0.81 4.84 18.83
C LEU A 17 -0.47 5.72 17.61
N TYR A 18 -1.21 5.63 16.52
CA TYR A 18 -0.98 6.47 15.32
C TYR A 18 -2.00 7.62 15.17
N GLY A 19 -2.88 7.81 16.16
CA GLY A 19 -4.05 8.69 16.07
C GLY A 19 -3.85 10.17 16.48
N LYS A 20 -2.63 10.71 16.58
CA LYS A 20 -2.46 12.05 17.20
C LYS A 20 -1.65 13.12 16.47
N LEU A 21 -1.14 12.92 15.25
CA LEU A 21 -0.15 13.86 14.67
C LEU A 21 -0.43 14.49 13.29
N TYR A 22 -1.60 14.34 12.66
CA TYR A 22 -1.92 15.18 11.48
C TYR A 22 -3.40 15.55 11.40
N THR A 23 -3.66 16.78 11.80
CA THR A 23 -4.96 17.43 11.92
C THR A 23 -5.53 17.80 10.54
N VAL A 24 -6.80 17.41 10.29
CA VAL A 24 -7.76 17.92 9.29
C VAL A 24 -7.26 18.14 7.83
N SER A 25 -6.47 17.22 7.29
CA SER A 25 -6.50 16.80 5.86
C SER A 25 -6.68 15.28 5.73
N SER A 26 -7.05 14.67 6.86
CA SER A 26 -6.66 13.31 7.24
C SER A 26 -7.48 12.20 6.61
N ARG A 27 -8.73 12.43 6.19
CA ARG A 27 -9.58 11.35 5.61
C ARG A 27 -9.12 10.88 4.23
N ARG A 28 -8.65 11.81 3.37
CA ARG A 28 -8.12 11.46 2.03
C ARG A 28 -6.76 10.77 2.15
N HIS A 29 -5.91 11.21 3.07
CA HIS A 29 -4.64 10.55 3.36
C HIS A 29 -4.88 9.13 3.93
N ASP A 30 -5.81 8.99 4.88
CA ASP A 30 -6.19 7.68 5.43
C ASP A 30 -6.71 6.72 4.35
N THR A 31 -7.59 7.20 3.46
CA THR A 31 -8.13 6.36 2.38
C THR A 31 -7.05 5.96 1.38
N ARG A 32 -6.17 6.90 1.00
CA ARG A 32 -5.07 6.63 0.06
C ARG A 32 -4.10 5.62 0.66
N GLU A 33 -3.74 5.76 1.93
CA GLU A 33 -2.86 4.82 2.64
C GLU A 33 -3.50 3.44 2.81
N ARG A 34 -4.79 3.38 3.18
CA ARG A 34 -5.54 2.12 3.25
C ARG A 34 -5.53 1.36 1.93
N ILE A 35 -5.67 2.05 0.80
CA ILE A 35 -5.59 1.44 -0.53
C ILE A 35 -4.19 0.88 -0.80
N LEU A 36 -3.13 1.62 -0.43
CA LEU A 36 -1.75 1.17 -0.62
C LEU A 36 -1.40 -0.02 0.29
N GLU A 37 -1.88 -0.02 1.53
CA GLU A 37 -1.72 -1.14 2.45
C GLU A 37 -2.43 -2.38 1.91
N ALA A 38 -3.70 -2.25 1.50
CA ALA A 38 -4.46 -3.36 0.91
C ALA A 38 -3.77 -3.92 -0.35
N ALA A 39 -3.29 -3.05 -1.23
CA ALA A 39 -2.54 -3.45 -2.41
C ALA A 39 -1.24 -4.19 -2.04
N PHE A 40 -0.51 -3.73 -1.01
CA PHE A 40 0.70 -4.40 -0.53
C PHE A 40 0.40 -5.78 0.05
N GLN A 41 -0.62 -5.92 0.90
CA GLN A 41 -1.02 -7.20 1.47
C GLN A 41 -1.40 -8.23 0.39
N LEU A 42 -2.10 -7.78 -0.66
CA LEU A 42 -2.44 -8.62 -1.80
C LEU A 42 -1.21 -9.00 -2.64
N ALA A 43 -0.24 -8.09 -2.80
CA ALA A 43 1.01 -8.37 -3.49
C ALA A 43 1.89 -9.37 -2.73
N GLN A 44 1.92 -9.31 -1.39
CA GLN A 44 2.63 -10.30 -0.56
C GLN A 44 2.08 -11.72 -0.73
N ALA A 45 0.81 -11.86 -1.09
CA ALA A 45 0.22 -13.16 -1.43
C ALA A 45 0.65 -13.69 -2.82
N GLY A 46 1.57 -13.02 -3.52
CA GLY A 46 2.15 -13.48 -4.77
C GLY A 46 1.24 -13.38 -6.00
N ARG A 47 0.11 -12.66 -5.89
CA ARG A 47 -0.88 -12.54 -6.97
C ARG A 47 -1.05 -11.11 -7.45
N PHE A 48 -1.22 -10.95 -8.77
CA PHE A 48 -1.60 -9.66 -9.36
C PHE A 48 -3.07 -9.36 -9.07
N ALA A 49 -3.34 -8.67 -7.97
CA ALA A 49 -4.70 -8.24 -7.65
C ALA A 49 -5.24 -7.25 -8.69
N THR A 50 -6.51 -7.43 -9.04
CA THR A 50 -7.26 -6.50 -9.89
C THR A 50 -7.58 -5.21 -9.13
N MET A 51 -7.92 -4.14 -9.85
CA MET A 51 -8.33 -2.88 -9.23
C MET A 51 -9.57 -3.04 -8.34
N ALA A 52 -10.47 -3.96 -8.69
CA ALA A 52 -11.69 -4.23 -7.93
C ALA A 52 -11.39 -4.95 -6.61
N GLU A 53 -10.46 -5.90 -6.62
CA GLU A 53 -10.05 -6.62 -5.42
C GLU A 53 -9.31 -5.71 -4.44
N ILE A 54 -8.45 -4.83 -4.94
CA ILE A 54 -7.77 -3.82 -4.12
C ILE A 54 -8.80 -2.89 -3.48
N ALA A 55 -9.79 -2.42 -4.25
CA ALA A 55 -10.86 -1.57 -3.74
C ALA A 55 -11.67 -2.26 -2.64
N ARG A 56 -12.05 -3.54 -2.85
CA ARG A 56 -12.75 -4.35 -1.84
C ARG A 56 -11.91 -4.54 -0.58
N ALA A 57 -10.63 -4.85 -0.72
CA ALA A 57 -9.74 -5.04 0.42
C ALA A 57 -9.50 -3.75 1.22
N ALA A 58 -9.54 -2.59 0.54
CA ALA A 58 -9.43 -1.28 1.16
C ALA A 58 -10.76 -0.72 1.67
N ASP A 59 -11.89 -1.42 1.45
CA ASP A 59 -13.25 -0.98 1.77
C ASP A 59 -13.60 0.38 1.12
N VAL A 60 -13.40 0.46 -0.20
CA VAL A 60 -13.74 1.61 -1.03
C VAL A 60 -14.36 1.17 -2.37
N SER A 61 -15.03 2.09 -3.05
CA SER A 61 -15.49 1.85 -4.41
C SER A 61 -14.30 1.80 -5.38
N ARG A 62 -14.44 1.04 -6.48
CA ARG A 62 -13.44 1.02 -7.56
C ARG A 62 -13.18 2.42 -8.13
N GLN A 63 -14.21 3.25 -8.25
CA GLN A 63 -14.10 4.63 -8.72
C GLN A 63 -13.24 5.49 -7.80
N ALA A 64 -13.35 5.31 -6.48
CA ALA A 64 -12.52 6.01 -5.51
C ALA A 64 -11.03 5.71 -5.72
N VAL A 65 -10.68 4.46 -6.02
CA VAL A 65 -9.28 4.09 -6.34
C VAL A 65 -8.77 4.85 -7.56
N TYR A 66 -9.56 4.94 -8.63
CA TYR A 66 -9.15 5.73 -9.81
C TYR A 66 -9.06 7.23 -9.51
N LEU A 67 -9.92 7.79 -8.67
CA LEU A 67 -9.81 9.20 -8.26
C LEU A 67 -8.52 9.50 -7.49
N HIS A 68 -8.03 8.54 -6.69
CA HIS A 68 -6.79 8.73 -5.92
C HIS A 68 -5.51 8.50 -6.74
N PHE A 69 -5.54 7.63 -7.76
CA PHE A 69 -4.33 7.17 -8.43
C PHE A 69 -4.31 7.36 -9.95
N GLY A 70 -5.44 7.70 -10.57
CA GLY A 70 -5.63 7.92 -12.00
C GLY A 70 -5.58 6.65 -12.85
N SER A 71 -4.63 5.76 -12.58
CA SER A 71 -4.43 4.51 -13.32
C SER A 71 -3.83 3.42 -12.46
N ARG A 72 -3.84 2.19 -12.97
CA ARG A 72 -3.14 1.06 -12.34
C ARG A 72 -1.64 1.34 -12.21
N ALA A 73 -1.01 1.91 -13.23
CA ALA A 73 0.39 2.29 -13.19
C ALA A 73 0.67 3.38 -12.13
N GLY A 74 -0.24 4.36 -11.99
CA GLY A 74 -0.17 5.37 -10.94
C GLY A 74 -0.22 4.76 -9.54
N LEU A 75 -1.10 3.78 -9.32
CA LEU A 75 -1.20 3.04 -8.06
C LEU A 75 0.08 2.24 -7.78
N MET A 76 0.64 1.54 -8.77
CA MET A 76 1.88 0.77 -8.61
C MET A 76 3.09 1.67 -8.29
N LYS A 77 3.22 2.84 -8.94
CA LYS A 77 4.25 3.83 -8.61
C LYS A 77 4.13 4.31 -7.16
N ALA A 78 2.92 4.67 -6.74
CA ALA A 78 2.66 5.10 -5.37
C ALA A 78 2.95 3.99 -4.35
N LEU A 79 2.62 2.74 -4.69
CA LEU A 79 2.89 1.57 -3.87
C LEU A 79 4.39 1.34 -3.67
N PHE A 80 5.19 1.46 -4.74
CA PHE A 80 6.64 1.33 -4.65
C PHE A 80 7.25 2.37 -3.69
N VAL A 81 6.85 3.64 -3.83
CA VAL A 81 7.29 4.72 -2.93
C VAL A 81 6.87 4.44 -1.49
N PHE A 82 5.63 4.00 -1.28
CA PHE A 82 5.10 3.66 0.04
C PHE A 82 5.89 2.53 0.71
N ILE A 83 6.16 1.44 0.01
CA ILE A 83 6.95 0.31 0.53
C ILE A 83 8.38 0.72 0.82
N ASN A 84 9.00 1.50 -0.08
CA ASN A 84 10.36 1.98 0.11
C ASN A 84 10.48 2.81 1.40
N HIS A 85 9.53 3.72 1.62
CA HIS A 85 9.47 4.53 2.83
C HIS A 85 9.17 3.69 4.08
N LYS A 86 8.21 2.75 4.00
CA LYS A 86 7.74 1.96 5.15
C LYS A 86 8.75 0.89 5.61
N TYR A 87 9.47 0.28 4.67
CA TYR A 87 10.36 -0.87 4.95
C TYR A 87 11.85 -0.57 4.79
N GLY A 88 12.21 0.68 4.43
CA GLY A 88 13.58 1.11 4.21
C GLY A 88 14.26 0.29 3.10
N LEU A 89 13.50 -0.07 2.05
CA LEU A 89 13.97 -1.05 1.07
C LEU A 89 15.22 -0.56 0.34
N GLY A 90 15.31 0.74 0.03
CA GLY A 90 16.50 1.35 -0.57
C GLY A 90 17.76 1.16 0.29
N GLU A 91 17.66 1.41 1.60
CA GLU A 91 18.78 1.23 2.53
C GLU A 91 19.19 -0.24 2.65
N LYS A 92 18.20 -1.16 2.64
CA LYS A 92 18.46 -2.61 2.64
C LYS A 92 19.10 -3.08 1.35
N ILE A 93 18.67 -2.57 0.21
CA ILE A 93 19.25 -2.87 -1.10
C ILE A 93 20.69 -2.33 -1.15
N GLU A 94 20.95 -1.12 -0.66
CA GLU A 94 22.29 -0.54 -0.61
C GLU A 94 23.23 -1.38 0.25
N LYS A 95 22.77 -1.81 1.45
CA LYS A 95 23.54 -2.71 2.33
C LYS A 95 23.74 -4.09 1.72
N ALA A 96 22.75 -4.64 1.03
CA ALA A 96 22.85 -5.95 0.39
C ALA A 96 23.69 -5.94 -0.89
N PHE A 97 23.76 -4.80 -1.59
CA PHE A 97 24.46 -4.65 -2.87
C PHE A 97 25.36 -3.40 -2.90
N PRO A 98 26.43 -3.35 -2.08
CA PRO A 98 27.26 -2.15 -1.87
C PRO A 98 28.05 -1.70 -3.10
N HIS A 99 28.12 -2.48 -4.19
CA HIS A 99 28.95 -2.20 -5.37
C HIS A 99 28.18 -2.15 -6.70
N SER A 100 26.85 -2.03 -6.67
CA SER A 100 26.08 -1.92 -7.90
C SER A 100 26.25 -0.53 -8.55
N ARG A 101 27.24 -0.39 -9.44
CA ARG A 101 27.43 0.76 -10.34
C ARG A 101 26.29 0.94 -11.38
N ARG A 102 25.02 0.75 -11.00
CA ARG A 102 23.85 0.83 -11.88
C ARG A 102 22.62 1.37 -11.12
N GLY A 103 22.65 2.66 -10.77
CA GLY A 103 21.47 3.39 -10.28
C GLY A 103 21.24 4.75 -10.96
N ARG A 104 22.26 5.31 -11.62
CA ARG A 104 22.19 6.66 -12.21
C ARG A 104 21.41 6.73 -13.53
N ALA A 105 20.94 5.60 -14.06
CA ALA A 105 20.34 5.51 -15.41
C ALA A 105 18.83 5.26 -15.43
N VAL A 106 18.17 4.95 -14.30
CA VAL A 106 16.74 4.55 -14.32
C VAL A 106 15.78 5.75 -14.15
N PHE A 107 16.26 6.86 -13.58
CA PHE A 107 15.49 8.10 -13.49
C PHE A 107 16.31 9.26 -14.08
N GLY A 108 16.55 9.19 -15.38
CA GLY A 108 17.09 10.29 -16.16
C GLY A 108 16.00 11.33 -16.41
N HIS A 109 16.23 12.54 -15.94
CA HIS A 109 15.47 13.74 -16.27
C HIS A 109 15.21 13.84 -17.78
N ARG A 110 13.93 13.96 -18.13
CA ARG A 110 13.43 14.94 -19.10
C ARG A 110 11.96 15.20 -18.86
#